data_AF-A0A5K0YYJ9-F1
#
_entry.id   AF-A0A5K0YYJ9-F1
#
_cell.length_a   1.000
_cell.length_b   1.000
_cell.length_c   1.000
_cell.angle_alpha   90.00
_cell.angle_beta   90.00
_cell.angle_gamma   90.00
#
_symmetry.space_group_name_H-M   'P 1'
#
loop_
_entity.id
_entity.type
_entity.pdbx_description
1 polymer ?
#
loop_
_entity_poly.entity_id
_entity_poly.type
_entity_poly.pdbx_seq_one_letter_code
_entity_poly.pdbx_strand_id
1 'polypeptide(L)'
;MALKAGTVAAVGGGGKGGVFDGEACACLVRELRQSFESGRTRSYEWRKQQLRMVLKFLVEKEALIVQALHRDLRKPGFEACVSE
;
A
#
# COMPACT_ATOMS: atom_id res chain seq x y z
N MET A 1 11.00 -10.76 -26.52
CA MET A 1 9.81 -10.04 -26.02
C MET A 1 10.25 -9.14 -24.87
N ALA A 2 10.17 -7.83 -25.06
CA ALA A 2 10.68 -6.85 -24.12
C ALA A 2 9.82 -6.83 -22.85
N LEU A 3 10.43 -7.21 -21.73
CA LEU A 3 9.93 -6.96 -20.38
C LEU A 3 9.83 -5.45 -20.21
N LYS A 4 8.67 -4.85 -20.47
CA LYS A 4 8.38 -3.50 -19.99
C LYS A 4 8.39 -3.58 -18.47
N ALA A 5 9.47 -3.08 -17.87
CA ALA A 5 9.53 -2.74 -16.47
C ALA A 5 8.21 -2.04 -16.12
N GLY A 6 7.36 -2.74 -15.38
CA GLY A 6 6.13 -2.17 -14.87
C GLY A 6 6.55 -1.11 -13.89
N THR A 7 6.71 0.12 -14.38
CA THR A 7 6.79 1.31 -13.56
C THR A 7 5.63 1.19 -12.58
N VAL A 8 5.97 1.03 -11.30
CA VAL A 8 5.05 1.36 -10.22
C VAL A 8 4.73 2.81 -10.50
N ALA A 9 3.56 3.08 -11.08
CA ALA A 9 3.01 4.43 -11.07
C ALA A 9 3.08 4.81 -9.60
N ALA A 10 4.00 5.71 -9.28
CA ALA A 10 4.14 6.23 -7.95
C ALA A 10 2.73 6.63 -7.55
N VAL A 11 2.18 5.98 -6.53
CA VAL A 11 1.07 6.56 -5.79
C VAL A 11 1.68 7.86 -5.27
N GLY A 12 1.41 8.94 -5.99
CA GLY A 12 1.83 10.28 -5.66
C GLY A 12 1.07 10.72 -4.43
N GLY A 13 1.34 10.11 -3.29
CA GLY A 13 0.96 10.58 -1.96
C GLY A 13 1.93 11.68 -1.51
N GLY A 14 2.20 12.64 -2.39
CA GLY A 14 2.91 13.87 -2.07
C GLY A 14 1.88 14.94 -1.72
N GLY A 15 1.30 14.86 -0.53
CA GLY A 15 0.28 15.81 -0.08
C GLY A 15 0.43 16.11 1.40
N LYS A 16 1.10 17.20 1.73
CA LYS A 16 1.12 17.82 3.06
C LYS A 16 -0.31 17.90 3.61
N GLY A 17 -0.59 17.21 4.71
CA GLY A 17 -1.65 17.50 5.69
C GLY A 17 -2.95 18.12 5.18
N GLY A 18 -3.47 17.68 4.04
CA GLY A 18 -4.74 18.10 3.49
C GLY A 18 -5.81 17.11 3.93
N VAL A 19 -6.94 17.61 4.42
CA VAL A 19 -8.11 16.79 4.74
C VAL A 19 -8.45 15.95 3.50
N PHE A 20 -8.48 14.63 3.64
CA PHE A 20 -8.96 13.75 2.59
C PHE A 20 -10.46 13.97 2.40
N ASP A 21 -10.84 14.67 1.33
CA ASP A 21 -12.23 15.06 1.06
C ASP A 21 -12.91 14.12 0.03
N GLY A 22 -14.18 14.42 -0.27
CA GLY A 22 -14.98 13.60 -1.18
C GLY A 22 -14.50 13.60 -2.63
N GLU A 23 -13.96 14.73 -3.10
CA GLU A 23 -13.46 14.86 -4.48
C GLU A 23 -12.14 14.12 -4.65
N ALA A 24 -11.22 14.23 -3.67
CA ALA A 24 -9.98 13.47 -3.62
C ALA A 24 -10.26 11.96 -3.60
N CYS A 25 -11.27 11.52 -2.84
CA CYS A 25 -11.71 10.12 -2.82
C CYS A 25 -12.22 9.66 -4.19
N ALA A 26 -13.09 10.43 -4.84
CA ALA A 26 -13.62 10.10 -6.16
C ALA A 26 -12.52 9.98 -7.23
N CYS A 27 -11.55 10.91 -7.21
CA CYS A 27 -10.38 10.85 -8.08
C CYS A 27 -9.54 9.59 -7.85
N LEU A 28 -9.20 9.28 -6.60
CA LEU A 28 -8.43 8.08 -6.25
C LEU A 28 -9.14 6.79 -6.71
N VAL A 29 -10.45 6.68 -6.45
CA VAL A 29 -11.24 5.50 -6.85
C VAL A 29 -11.25 5.34 -8.37
N ARG A 30 -11.37 6.43 -9.13
CA ARG A 30 -11.33 6.41 -10.59
C ARG A 30 -9.99 5.89 -11.12
N GLU A 31 -8.87 6.34 -10.55
CA GLU A 31 -7.52 5.87 -10.95
C GLU A 31 -7.29 4.39 -10.64
N LEU A 32 -7.77 3.92 -9.48
CA LEU A 32 -7.69 2.51 -9.10
C LEU A 32 -8.51 1.63 -10.05
N ARG A 33 -9.73 2.06 -10.42
CA ARG A 33 -10.57 1.36 -11.40
C ARG A 33 -9.90 1.28 -12.77
N GLN A 34 -9.37 2.38 -13.28
CA GLN A 34 -8.62 2.39 -14.54
C GLN A 34 -7.42 1.45 -14.51
N SER A 35 -6.67 1.42 -13.40
CA SER A 35 -5.54 0.50 -13.24
C SER A 35 -5.98 -0.97 -13.24
N PHE A 36 -7.11 -1.29 -12.62
CA PHE A 36 -7.67 -2.64 -12.63
C PHE A 36 -8.18 -3.04 -14.04
N GLU A 37 -8.97 -2.18 -14.67
CA GLU A 37 -9.56 -2.39 -15.99
C GLU A 37 -8.49 -2.53 -17.09
N SER A 38 -7.34 -1.87 -16.93
CA SER A 38 -6.19 -2.04 -17.83
C SER A 38 -5.62 -3.47 -17.86
N GLY A 39 -6.03 -4.34 -16.93
CA GLY A 39 -5.56 -5.72 -16.84
C GLY A 39 -4.18 -5.89 -16.23
N ARG A 40 -3.52 -4.81 -15.79
CA ARG A 40 -2.19 -4.83 -15.16
C ARG A 40 -2.10 -5.81 -13.98
N THR A 41 -3.18 -5.97 -13.23
CA THR A 41 -3.24 -6.82 -12.03
C THR A 41 -3.57 -8.29 -12.32
N ARG A 42 -3.85 -8.66 -13.58
CA ARG A 42 -4.31 -10.01 -13.97
C ARG A 42 -3.19 -11.05 -14.05
N SER A 43 -1.95 -10.64 -14.30
CA SER A 43 -0.81 -11.57 -14.34
C SER A 43 -0.57 -12.19 -12.96
N TYR A 44 -0.28 -13.49 -12.96
CA TYR A 44 0.11 -14.20 -11.75
C TYR A 44 1.43 -13.66 -11.19
N GLU A 45 2.41 -13.41 -12.05
CA GLU A 45 3.72 -12.86 -11.70
C GLU A 45 3.58 -11.49 -11.05
N TRP A 46 2.69 -10.64 -11.57
CA TRP A 46 2.41 -9.34 -10.97
C TRP A 46 1.84 -9.49 -9.56
N ARG A 47 0.82 -10.35 -9.37
CA ARG A 47 0.24 -10.58 -8.03
C ARG A 47 1.27 -11.14 -7.05
N LYS A 48 2.07 -12.12 -7.48
CA LYS A 48 3.15 -12.68 -6.67
C LYS A 48 4.19 -11.62 -6.31
N GLN A 49 4.53 -10.74 -7.24
CA GLN A 49 5.45 -9.63 -6.97
C GLN A 49 4.87 -8.66 -5.95
N GLN A 50 3.60 -8.27 -6.07
CA GLN A 50 2.96 -7.37 -5.09
C GLN A 50 2.98 -7.98 -3.68
N LEU A 51 2.61 -9.25 -3.53
CA LEU A 51 2.64 -9.93 -2.23
C LEU A 51 4.05 -9.96 -1.61
N ARG A 52 5.08 -10.20 -2.43
CA ARG A 52 6.48 -10.13 -1.96
C ARG A 52 6.87 -8.74 -1.49
N MET A 53 6.37 -7.69 -2.14
CA MET A 53 6.63 -6.31 -1.72
C MET A 53 5.89 -5.95 -0.43
N VAL A 54 4.65 -6.42 -0.24
CA VAL A 54 3.92 -6.26 1.03
C VAL A 54 4.68 -6.95 2.17
N LEU A 55 5.11 -8.20 1.98
CA LEU A 55 5.89 -8.92 2.97
C LEU A 55 7.20 -8.19 3.31
N LYS A 56 7.93 -7.72 2.29
CA LYS A 56 9.15 -6.95 2.47
C LYS A 56 8.90 -5.66 3.27
N PHE A 57 7.83 -4.93 2.93
CA PHE A 57 7.43 -3.72 3.64
C PHE A 57 7.15 -3.99 5.13
N LEU A 58 6.41 -5.07 5.44
CA LEU A 58 6.10 -5.42 6.83
C LEU A 58 7.36 -5.71 7.63
N VAL A 59 8.30 -6.49 7.09
CA VAL A 59 9.58 -6.78 7.75
C VAL A 59 10.41 -5.51 7.94
N GLU A 60 10.52 -4.66 6.91
CA GLU A 60 11.33 -3.44 6.97
C GLU A 60 10.75 -2.35 7.86
N LYS A 61 9.43 -2.38 8.12
CA LYS A 61 8.70 -1.32 8.82
C LYS A 61 8.04 -1.79 10.12
N GLU A 62 8.29 -3.02 10.56
CA GLU A 62 7.69 -3.62 11.76
C GLU A 62 7.77 -2.71 12.99
N ALA A 63 8.98 -2.22 13.32
CA ALA A 63 9.18 -1.34 14.48
C ALA A 63 8.38 -0.03 14.39
N LEU A 64 8.21 0.52 13.19
CA LEU A 64 7.41 1.73 12.98
C LEU A 64 5.91 1.44 13.12
N ILE A 65 5.46 0.29 12.63
CA ILE A 65 4.07 -0.16 12.76
C ILE A 65 3.73 -0.40 14.24
N VAL A 66 4.58 -1.13 14.97
CA VAL A 66 4.41 -1.36 16.42
C VAL A 66 4.36 -0.04 17.19
N GLN A 67 5.24 0.90 16.85
CA GLN A 67 5.24 2.22 17.48
C GLN A 67 3.97 3.02 17.16
N ALA A 68 3.47 2.96 15.93
CA ALA A 68 2.20 3.60 15.55
C ALA A 68 1.02 2.99 16.32
N LEU A 69 0.92 1.66 16.35
CA LEU A 69 -0.11 0.94 17.11
C LEU A 69 -0.07 1.29 18.61
N HIS A 70 1.12 1.47 19.18
CA HIS A 70 1.24 1.93 20.55
C HIS A 70 0.77 3.39 20.73
N ARG A 71 1.07 4.29 19.80
CA ARG A 71 0.63 5.69 19.88
C ARG A 71 -0.89 5.81 19.73
N ASP A 72 -1.47 5.08 18.79
CA ASP A 72 -2.88 5.22 18.43
C ASP A 72 -3.79 4.41 19.36
N LEU A 73 -3.37 3.18 19.71
CA LEU A 73 -4.20 2.21 20.43
C LEU A 73 -3.62 1.83 21.80
N ARG A 74 -2.42 2.29 22.15
CA ARG A 74 -1.68 1.88 23.37
C ARG A 74 -1.47 0.37 23.49
N LYS A 75 -1.46 -0.36 22.37
CA LYS A 75 -1.11 -1.78 22.35
C LYS A 75 0.35 -2.01 22.79
N PRO A 76 0.65 -2.99 23.65
CA PRO A 76 2.00 -3.46 23.91
C PRO A 76 2.61 -4.12 22.66
N GLY A 77 3.94 -4.08 22.53
CA GLY A 77 4.61 -4.56 21.31
C GLY A 77 4.39 -6.04 20.99
N PHE A 78 4.31 -6.89 22.02
CA PHE A 78 4.02 -8.32 21.83
C PHE A 78 2.62 -8.55 21.26
N GLU A 79 1.61 -7.87 21.81
CA GLU A 79 0.22 -7.97 21.32
C GLU A 79 0.11 -7.43 19.89
N ALA A 80 0.80 -6.33 19.58
CA ALA A 80 0.83 -5.75 18.24
C ALA A 80 1.43 -6.70 17.19
N CYS A 81 2.37 -7.57 17.56
CA CYS A 81 2.99 -8.54 16.65
C CYS A 81 2.14 -9.82 16.48
N VAL A 82 1.43 -10.25 17.52
CA VAL A 82 0.66 -11.51 17.50
C VAL A 82 -0.74 -11.33 16.89
N SER A 83 -1.34 -10.15 17.02
CA SER A 83 -2.74 -9.91 16.63
C SER A 83 -2.94 -9.31 15.24
N GLU A 84 -1.89 -8.73 14.64
CA GLU A 84 -1.92 -8.09 13.32
C GLU A 84 -1.17 -8.94 12.28
#